data_AF-A0A3B8V5B8-F1
#
_entry.id   AF-A0A3B8V5B8-F1
#
_cell.length_a   1.000
_cell.length_b   1.000
_cell.length_c   1.000
_cell.angle_alpha   90.00
_cell.angle_beta   90.00
_cell.angle_gamma   90.00
#
_symmetry.space_group_name_H-M   'P 1'
#
loop_
_entity.id
_entity.type
_entity.pdbx_description
1 polymer ?
#
loop_
_entity_poly.entity_id
_entity_poly.type
_entity_poly.pdbx_seq_one_letter_code
_entity_poly.pdbx_strand_id
1 'polypeptide(L)'
;MPQYTYQARNGSGSVEAGGLAAADAATAAAMLRGKGLHVVQLAPTATQDRFSGLSEKLSWSSGPGKKEILDFTTQLAVMIRAGISIRQALEGIADQTTNVKFKRILLEIKSDIESGRQFSEAISKHPKLFGQLYISMVKASEMSGAFA
;
A
#
# COMPACT_ATOMS: atom_id res chain seq x y z
N MET A 1 12.13 6.86 32.96
CA MET A 1 11.95 7.88 31.90
C MET A 1 10.74 7.49 31.06
N PRO A 2 9.85 8.42 30.69
CA PRO A 2 8.72 8.08 29.82
C PRO A 2 9.22 7.61 28.46
N GLN A 3 8.56 6.59 27.93
CA GLN A 3 8.83 6.07 26.60
C GLN A 3 7.80 6.63 25.63
N TYR A 4 8.22 6.94 24.42
CA TYR A 4 7.41 7.51 23.35
C TYR A 4 7.53 6.64 22.11
N THR A 5 6.42 6.31 21.50
CA THR A 5 6.39 5.77 20.14
C THR A 5 6.32 6.90 19.14
N TYR A 6 7.10 6.80 18.08
CA TYR A 6 7.15 7.80 17.02
C TYR A 6 6.92 7.18 15.65
N GLN A 7 6.34 7.97 14.76
CA GLN A 7 6.42 7.78 13.31
C GLN A 7 7.08 9.00 12.70
N ALA A 8 8.12 8.79 11.92
CA ALA A 8 8.83 9.87 11.28
C ALA A 8 9.18 9.51 9.84
N ARG A 9 9.21 10.52 8.96
CA ARG A 9 9.53 10.37 7.55
C ARG A 9 10.98 10.77 7.33
N ASN A 10 11.75 9.92 6.68
CA ASN A 10 13.12 10.22 6.29
C ASN A 10 13.15 11.07 4.99
N GLY A 11 14.32 11.59 4.62
CA GLY A 11 14.49 12.42 3.42
C GLY A 11 14.16 11.73 2.09
N SER A 12 14.12 10.40 2.05
CA SER A 12 13.70 9.61 0.87
C SER A 12 12.19 9.38 0.81
N GLY A 13 11.42 9.90 1.78
CA GLY A 13 9.96 9.80 1.83
C GLY A 13 9.43 8.53 2.50
N SER A 14 10.29 7.62 2.93
CA SER A 14 9.91 6.41 3.66
C SER A 14 9.55 6.74 5.11
N VAL A 15 8.52 6.07 5.65
CA VAL A 15 8.05 6.28 7.02
C VAL A 15 8.62 5.19 7.91
N GLU A 16 9.32 5.60 8.97
CA GLU A 16 9.92 4.73 9.98
C GLU A 16 9.18 4.91 11.30
N ALA A 17 8.86 3.78 11.95
CA ALA A 17 8.20 3.75 13.25
C ALA A 17 9.12 3.11 14.29
N GLY A 18 9.16 3.67 15.51
CA GLY A 18 10.03 3.16 16.57
C GLY A 18 9.63 3.65 17.95
N GLY A 19 10.35 3.18 18.97
CA GLY A 19 10.25 3.66 20.34
C GLY A 19 11.49 4.47 20.72
N LEU A 20 11.32 5.57 21.44
CA LEU A 20 12.40 6.36 22.01
C LEU A 20 12.07 6.72 23.47
N ALA A 21 13.09 6.77 24.33
CA ALA A 21 12.93 7.30 25.69
C ALA A 21 13.26 8.79 25.70
N ALA A 22 12.36 9.62 26.22
CA ALA A 22 12.55 11.07 26.31
C ALA A 22 11.91 11.60 27.59
N ALA A 23 12.37 12.77 28.06
CA ALA A 23 11.80 13.40 29.25
C ALA A 23 10.40 13.98 28.98
N ASP A 24 10.17 14.46 27.76
CA ASP A 24 8.90 15.04 27.31
C ASP A 24 8.73 14.88 25.78
N ALA A 25 7.57 15.30 25.26
CA ALA A 25 7.28 15.23 23.82
C ALA A 25 8.17 16.18 22.99
N ALA A 26 8.63 17.29 23.56
CA ALA A 26 9.44 18.29 22.87
C ALA A 26 10.88 17.78 22.63
N THR A 27 11.46 17.15 23.65
CA THR A 27 12.77 16.47 23.62
C THR A 27 12.73 15.27 22.68
N ALA A 28 11.65 14.49 22.70
CA ALA A 28 11.43 13.40 21.75
C ALA A 28 11.44 13.90 20.29
N ALA A 29 10.71 14.99 20.00
CA ALA A 29 10.66 15.58 18.66
C ALA A 29 12.00 16.18 18.23
N ALA A 30 12.74 16.79 19.16
CA ALA A 30 14.08 17.34 18.91
C ALA A 30 15.10 16.23 18.58
N MET A 31 15.06 15.11 19.31
CA MET A 31 15.92 13.95 19.04
C MET A 31 15.64 13.34 17.65
N LEU A 32 14.38 13.29 17.23
CA LEU A 32 14.02 12.78 15.90
C LEU A 32 14.45 13.74 14.79
N ARG A 33 14.26 15.05 14.95
CA ARG A 33 14.77 16.04 13.99
C ARG A 33 16.30 15.99 13.88
N GLY A 34 17.02 15.82 15.01
CA GLY A 34 18.47 15.69 15.02
C GLY A 34 18.98 14.47 14.25
N LYS A 35 18.15 13.43 14.10
CA LYS A 35 18.42 12.24 13.27
C LYS A 35 18.05 12.43 11.79
N GLY A 36 17.66 13.64 11.37
CA GLY A 36 17.19 13.91 10.01
C GLY A 36 15.81 13.34 9.71
N LEU A 37 15.04 12.98 10.73
CA LEU A 37 13.70 12.43 10.60
C LEU A 37 12.65 13.52 10.84
N HIS A 38 11.72 13.68 9.89
CA HIS A 38 10.57 14.55 10.05
C HIS A 38 9.47 13.85 10.83
N VAL A 39 9.21 14.29 12.06
CA VAL A 39 8.18 13.71 12.93
C VAL A 39 6.81 13.89 12.30
N VAL A 40 6.15 12.77 12.02
CA VAL A 40 4.75 12.73 11.55
C VAL A 40 3.83 12.59 12.76
N GLN A 41 4.21 11.78 13.74
CA GLN A 41 3.39 11.52 14.91
C GLN A 41 4.24 11.10 16.12
N LEU A 42 3.84 11.55 17.31
CA LEU A 42 4.50 11.23 18.58
C LEU A 42 3.44 10.93 19.65
N ALA A 43 3.55 9.80 20.33
CA ALA A 43 2.61 9.40 21.39
C ALA A 43 3.33 8.70 22.56
N PRO A 44 2.93 8.93 23.83
CA PRO A 44 3.51 8.26 24.99
C PRO A 44 3.12 6.76 25.08
N THR A 45 4.11 5.92 25.37
CA THR A 45 4.06 4.44 25.40
C THR A 45 3.28 3.88 26.60
N ALA A 46 2.86 4.70 27.58
CA ALA A 46 2.05 4.26 28.72
C ALA A 46 0.67 3.66 28.31
N THR A 47 0.31 3.72 27.04
CA THR A 47 -0.92 3.22 26.43
C THR A 47 -0.70 1.95 25.60
N GLN A 48 0.24 1.08 26.02
CA GLN A 48 0.74 -0.06 25.24
C GLN A 48 -0.35 -1.10 24.88
N ASP A 49 -1.45 -1.20 25.65
CA ASP A 49 -2.54 -2.15 25.38
C ASP A 49 -3.63 -1.67 24.41
N ARG A 50 -3.65 -0.38 24.03
CA ARG A 50 -4.65 0.15 23.08
C ARG A 50 -4.08 0.54 21.72
N PHE A 51 -2.75 0.63 21.59
CA PHE A 51 -2.09 1.09 20.37
C PHE A 51 -1.62 -0.04 19.44
N SER A 52 -1.51 -1.29 19.90
CA SER A 52 -1.15 -2.43 19.03
C SER A 52 -2.18 -2.66 17.91
N GLY A 53 -3.49 -2.53 18.20
CA GLY A 53 -4.55 -2.60 17.17
C GLY A 53 -4.76 -1.31 16.35
N LEU A 54 -4.05 -0.23 16.70
CA LEU A 54 -4.19 1.10 16.11
C LEU A 54 -2.98 1.49 15.24
N SER A 55 -1.80 0.93 15.49
CA SER A 55 -0.59 1.10 14.67
C SER A 55 -0.66 0.32 13.35
N GLU A 56 -1.26 -0.87 13.34
CA GLU A 56 -1.65 -1.57 12.10
C GLU A 56 -2.65 -0.74 11.27
N LYS A 57 -3.52 0.03 11.95
CA LYS A 57 -4.47 0.93 11.30
C LYS A 57 -3.88 2.25 10.82
N LEU A 58 -2.64 2.62 11.17
CA LEU A 58 -2.10 3.95 10.85
C LEU A 58 -0.92 3.95 9.87
N SER A 59 -0.27 2.79 9.67
CA SER A 59 0.45 2.51 8.40
C SER A 59 -0.51 2.62 7.18
N TRP A 60 -1.83 2.55 7.42
CA TRP A 60 -2.91 2.81 6.47
C TRP A 60 -3.01 4.29 6.00
N SER A 61 -1.97 5.13 5.94
CA SER A 61 -2.16 6.48 5.38
C SER A 61 -1.63 6.64 3.95
N SER A 62 -0.48 6.05 3.60
CA SER A 62 0.00 6.04 2.22
C SER A 62 -0.75 4.98 1.39
N GLY A 63 -1.62 5.43 0.49
CA GLY A 63 -2.15 4.58 -0.59
C GLY A 63 -1.02 4.04 -1.47
N PRO A 64 -1.33 3.09 -2.37
CA PRO A 64 -0.35 2.61 -3.33
C PRO A 64 0.22 3.76 -4.17
N GLY A 65 1.54 3.79 -4.33
CA GLY A 65 2.22 4.81 -5.11
C GLY A 65 2.16 4.54 -6.63
N LYS A 66 2.51 5.53 -7.45
CA LYS A 66 2.60 5.37 -8.91
C LYS A 66 3.59 4.26 -9.33
N LYS A 67 4.70 4.13 -8.60
CA LYS A 67 5.69 3.07 -8.83
C LYS A 67 5.10 1.67 -8.60
N GLU A 68 4.31 1.49 -7.55
CA GLU A 68 3.69 0.19 -7.25
C GLU A 68 2.66 -0.19 -8.33
N ILE A 69 1.92 0.79 -8.85
CA ILE A 69 0.99 0.57 -9.96
C ILE A 69 1.74 0.19 -11.24
N LEU A 70 2.87 0.84 -11.53
CA LEU A 70 3.72 0.51 -12.68
C LEU A 70 4.30 -0.90 -12.57
N ASP A 71 4.85 -1.24 -11.40
CA ASP A 71 5.44 -2.55 -11.13
C ASP A 71 4.35 -3.64 -11.24
N PHE A 72 3.18 -3.43 -10.64
CA PHE A 72 2.00 -4.30 -10.80
C PHE A 72 1.59 -4.49 -12.26
N THR A 73 1.45 -3.41 -13.02
CA THR A 73 1.01 -3.45 -14.42
C THR A 73 2.00 -4.26 -15.26
N THR A 74 3.31 -4.06 -15.02
CA THR A 74 4.37 -4.75 -15.76
C THR A 74 4.39 -6.24 -15.42
N GLN A 75 4.33 -6.59 -14.13
CA GLN A 75 4.29 -7.98 -13.68
C GLN A 75 3.06 -8.71 -14.20
N LEU A 76 1.89 -8.07 -14.11
CA LEU A 76 0.65 -8.62 -14.62
C LEU A 76 0.79 -8.91 -16.13
N ALA A 77 1.27 -7.94 -16.92
CA ALA A 77 1.45 -8.12 -18.35
C ALA A 77 2.41 -9.29 -18.68
N VAL A 78 3.51 -9.46 -17.92
CA VAL A 78 4.43 -10.59 -18.09
C VAL A 78 3.75 -11.93 -17.80
N MET A 79 3.02 -12.03 -16.69
CA MET A 79 2.34 -13.27 -16.29
C MET A 79 1.24 -13.64 -17.29
N ILE A 80 0.45 -12.66 -17.74
CA ILE A 80 -0.61 -12.87 -18.73
C ILE A 80 -0.03 -13.33 -20.08
N ARG A 81 1.05 -12.70 -20.56
CA ARG A 81 1.76 -13.16 -21.78
C ARG A 81 2.33 -14.57 -21.65
N ALA A 82 2.70 -14.98 -20.44
CA ALA A 82 3.15 -16.34 -20.14
C ALA A 82 1.99 -17.36 -20.04
N GLY A 83 0.74 -16.94 -20.29
CA GLY A 83 -0.44 -17.79 -20.21
C GLY A 83 -0.95 -18.05 -18.80
N ILE A 84 -0.42 -17.33 -17.79
CA ILE A 84 -0.92 -17.43 -16.42
C ILE A 84 -2.28 -16.74 -16.34
N SER A 85 -3.25 -17.39 -15.71
CA SER A 85 -4.57 -16.81 -15.53
C SER A 85 -4.51 -15.51 -14.70
N ILE A 86 -5.35 -14.53 -15.02
CA ILE A 86 -5.39 -13.24 -14.31
C ILE A 86 -5.58 -13.39 -12.80
N ARG A 87 -6.38 -14.37 -12.38
CA ARG A 87 -6.60 -14.71 -10.98
C ARG A 87 -5.31 -15.16 -10.28
N GLN A 88 -4.54 -16.06 -10.89
CA GLN A 88 -3.27 -16.52 -10.35
C GLN A 88 -2.21 -15.41 -10.36
N ALA A 89 -2.20 -14.58 -11.40
CA ALA A 89 -1.30 -13.43 -11.48
C ALA A 89 -1.59 -12.42 -10.35
N LEU A 90 -2.86 -12.08 -10.12
CA LEU A 90 -3.28 -11.19 -9.03
C LEU A 90 -2.89 -11.73 -7.65
N GLU A 91 -3.09 -13.03 -7.42
CA GLU A 91 -2.70 -13.69 -6.16
C GLU A 91 -1.18 -13.65 -5.96
N GLY A 92 -0.40 -14.02 -6.98
CA GLY A 92 1.06 -14.00 -6.91
C GLY A 92 1.62 -12.60 -6.67
N ILE A 93 1.08 -11.58 -7.35
CA ILE A 93 1.52 -10.19 -7.14
C ILE A 93 1.10 -9.67 -5.76
N ALA A 94 -0.09 -10.03 -5.28
CA ALA A 94 -0.57 -9.66 -3.95
C ALA A 94 0.31 -10.26 -2.83
N ASP A 95 0.86 -11.46 -3.03
CA ASP A 95 1.77 -12.08 -2.06
C ASP A 95 3.16 -11.45 -2.03
N GLN A 96 3.62 -10.91 -3.16
CA GLN A 96 4.90 -10.18 -3.24
C GLN A 96 4.78 -8.71 -2.83
N THR A 97 3.55 -8.18 -2.76
CA THR A 97 3.29 -6.78 -2.43
C THR A 97 3.52 -6.50 -0.95
N THR A 98 4.42 -5.56 -0.65
CA THR A 98 4.72 -5.13 0.73
C THR A 98 3.69 -4.14 1.27
N ASN A 99 3.02 -3.38 0.39
CA ASN A 99 1.98 -2.44 0.78
C ASN A 99 0.67 -3.16 1.10
N VAL A 100 0.34 -3.22 2.39
CA VAL A 100 -0.84 -3.91 2.93
C VAL A 100 -2.15 -3.41 2.31
N LYS A 101 -2.27 -2.11 2.00
CA LYS A 101 -3.47 -1.60 1.32
C LYS A 101 -3.55 -2.09 -0.10
N PHE A 102 -2.43 -2.08 -0.81
CA PHE A 102 -2.40 -2.53 -2.19
C PHE A 102 -2.70 -4.02 -2.27
N LYS A 103 -2.10 -4.83 -1.38
CA LYS A 103 -2.44 -6.25 -1.21
C LYS A 103 -3.94 -6.46 -1.03
N ARG A 104 -4.59 -5.71 -0.14
CA ARG A 104 -6.05 -5.80 0.07
C ARG A 104 -6.84 -5.48 -1.20
N ILE A 105 -6.45 -4.43 -1.92
CA ILE A 105 -7.09 -4.02 -3.18
C ILE A 105 -6.93 -5.11 -4.25
N LEU A 106 -5.74 -5.70 -4.39
CA LEU A 106 -5.51 -6.79 -5.33
C LEU A 106 -6.35 -8.03 -5.01
N LEU A 107 -6.49 -8.37 -3.72
CA LEU A 107 -7.36 -9.47 -3.28
C LEU A 107 -8.85 -9.18 -3.49
N GLU A 108 -9.28 -7.93 -3.31
CA GLU A 108 -10.65 -7.50 -3.65
C GLU A 108 -10.92 -7.64 -5.15
N ILE A 109 -10.00 -7.15 -5.99
CA ILE A 109 -10.09 -7.30 -7.46
C ILE A 109 -10.10 -8.77 -7.86
N LYS A 110 -9.25 -9.61 -7.25
CA LYS A 110 -9.26 -11.07 -7.46
C LYS A 110 -10.64 -11.66 -7.15
N SER A 111 -11.21 -11.31 -6.01
CA SER A 111 -12.53 -11.80 -5.60
C SER A 111 -13.65 -11.37 -6.54
N ASP A 112 -13.59 -10.15 -7.08
CA ASP A 112 -14.53 -9.68 -8.09
C ASP A 112 -14.46 -10.54 -9.37
N ILE A 113 -13.25 -10.85 -9.84
CA ILE A 113 -13.07 -11.70 -11.03
C ILE A 113 -13.55 -13.14 -10.76
N GLU A 114 -13.28 -13.67 -9.57
CA GLU A 114 -13.80 -14.99 -9.14
C GLU A 114 -15.32 -15.03 -9.10
N SER A 115 -15.97 -13.90 -8.81
CA SER A 115 -17.43 -13.76 -8.88
C SER A 115 -17.98 -13.61 -10.31
N GLY A 116 -17.11 -13.59 -11.32
CA GLY A 116 -17.49 -13.49 -12.74
C GLY A 116 -17.53 -12.06 -13.29
N ARG A 117 -17.06 -11.05 -12.54
CA ARG A 117 -16.96 -9.68 -13.05
C ARG A 117 -15.77 -9.54 -13.99
N GLN A 118 -15.88 -8.58 -14.92
CA GLN A 118 -14.76 -8.21 -15.79
C GLN A 118 -13.64 -7.55 -14.97
N PHE A 119 -12.40 -7.71 -15.40
CA PHE A 119 -11.25 -7.09 -14.75
C PHE A 119 -11.32 -5.57 -14.82
N SER A 120 -11.72 -5.00 -15.98
CA SER A 120 -11.93 -3.55 -16.13
C SER A 120 -12.97 -2.99 -15.16
N GLU A 121 -14.03 -3.75 -14.88
CA GLU A 121 -15.04 -3.38 -13.88
C GLU A 121 -14.46 -3.44 -12.46
N ALA A 122 -13.70 -4.48 -12.13
CA ALA A 122 -13.08 -4.63 -10.82
C ALA A 122 -12.09 -3.48 -10.51
N ILE A 123 -11.18 -3.16 -11.44
CA ILE A 123 -10.22 -2.05 -11.24
C ILE A 123 -10.89 -0.67 -11.23
N SER A 124 -12.06 -0.52 -11.87
CA SER A 124 -12.80 0.75 -11.90
C SER A 124 -13.29 1.21 -10.53
N LYS A 125 -13.39 0.29 -9.55
CA LYS A 125 -13.69 0.62 -8.15
C LYS A 125 -12.57 1.42 -7.47
N HIS A 126 -11.37 1.47 -8.07
CA HIS A 126 -10.19 2.16 -7.52
C HIS A 126 -9.68 3.27 -8.47
N PRO A 127 -10.48 4.30 -8.78
CA PRO A 127 -10.15 5.31 -9.80
C PRO A 127 -8.98 6.22 -9.42
N LYS A 128 -8.61 6.25 -8.13
CA LYS A 128 -7.41 6.98 -7.65
C LYS A 128 -6.11 6.27 -8.03
N LEU A 129 -6.17 4.98 -8.35
CA LEU A 129 -5.03 4.15 -8.74
C LEU A 129 -5.05 3.89 -10.25
N PHE A 130 -6.21 3.52 -10.77
CA PHE A 130 -6.41 3.25 -12.19
C PHE A 130 -7.19 4.40 -12.81
N GLY A 131 -6.48 5.27 -13.54
CA GLY A 131 -7.11 6.39 -14.23
C GLY A 131 -8.06 5.94 -15.33
N GLN A 132 -8.95 6.83 -15.77
CA GLN A 132 -9.97 6.50 -16.77
C GLN A 132 -9.38 5.92 -18.06
N LEU A 133 -8.28 6.48 -18.56
CA LEU A 133 -7.60 5.97 -19.75
C LEU A 133 -7.11 4.53 -19.56
N TYR A 134 -6.55 4.22 -18.39
CA TYR A 134 -6.09 2.87 -18.04
C TYR A 134 -7.26 1.88 -18.09
N ILE A 135 -8.38 2.22 -17.44
CA ILE A 135 -9.58 1.38 -17.40
C ILE A 135 -10.13 1.15 -18.81
N SER A 136 -10.21 2.21 -19.63
CA SER A 136 -10.70 2.12 -21.01
C SER A 136 -9.82 1.22 -21.88
N MET A 137 -8.50 1.27 -21.73
CA MET A 137 -7.57 0.39 -22.45
C MET A 137 -7.76 -1.07 -22.05
N VAL A 138 -7.83 -1.36 -20.74
CA VAL A 138 -8.07 -2.72 -20.25
C VAL A 138 -9.39 -3.27 -20.76
N LYS A 139 -10.45 -2.45 -20.74
CA LYS A 139 -11.77 -2.85 -21.26
C LYS A 139 -11.73 -3.20 -22.74
N ALA A 140 -11.02 -2.41 -23.55
CA ALA A 140 -10.84 -2.70 -24.97
C ALA A 140 -10.07 -4.01 -25.19
N SER A 141 -9.02 -4.27 -24.40
CA SER A 141 -8.28 -5.55 -24.42
C SER A 141 -9.16 -6.74 -24.02
N GLU A 142 -9.98 -6.61 -22.99
CA GLU A 142 -10.93 -7.66 -22.59
C GLU A 142 -11.95 -7.98 -23.68
N MET A 143 -12.53 -6.95 -24.30
CA MET A 143 -13.55 -7.12 -25.35
C MET A 143 -12.98 -7.72 -26.64
N SER A 144 -11.73 -7.40 -26.97
CA SER A 144 -11.04 -7.94 -28.15
C SER A 144 -10.48 -9.34 -27.93
N GLY A 145 -10.43 -9.82 -26.69
CA GLY A 145 -9.76 -11.08 -26.33
C GLY A 145 -8.24 -11.02 -26.46
N ALA A 146 -7.67 -9.85 -26.75
CA ALA A 146 -6.24 -9.64 -26.93
C ALA A 146 -5.60 -9.21 -25.61
N PHE A 147 -5.21 -10.20 -24.81
CA PHE A 147 -4.30 -10.05 -23.68
C PHE A 147 -2.88 -10.46 -24.10
N ALA A 148 -2.34 -9.82 -25.14
CA ALA A 148 -1.02 -10.09 -25.71
C ALA A 148 -0.11 -8.87 -25.58
#